data_AF-A0A4Z2CH74-F1
#
_entry.id   AF-A0A4Z2CH74-F1
#
_cell.length_a   1.000
_cell.length_b   1.000
_cell.length_c   1.000
_cell.angle_alpha   90.00
_cell.angle_beta   90.00
_cell.angle_gamma   90.00
#
_symmetry.space_group_name_H-M   'P 1'
#
loop_
_entity.id
_entity.type
_entity.pdbx_description
1 polymer ?
#
loop_
_entity_poly.entity_id
_entity_poly.type
_entity_poly.pdbx_seq_one_letter_code
_entity_poly.pdbx_strand_id
1 'polypeptide(L)'
;MSFTTEERGRPNTAEYRVFFKDSAGKHISPFHDIPIYASEEENIFHAVVEVPRWTNAKIEIATKEPLNPLKQDIKKGNLRYVANVFPHKGYIWNYGAIPQTWEDPNHQDSDTGCCGDNDPIDICDIGNKVCSRGEVIKVKVLGTLALIDEGETDWKVIVINTD
;
A
#
# COMPACT_ATOMS: atom_id res chain seq x y z
N MET A 1 9.70 16.41 -0.42
CA MET A 1 9.94 15.77 -1.73
C MET A 1 8.61 15.68 -2.45
N SER A 2 8.58 15.83 -3.77
CA SER A 2 7.38 15.58 -4.57
C SER A 2 7.59 14.29 -5.36
N PHE A 3 6.54 13.48 -5.44
CA PHE A 3 6.50 12.23 -6.17
C PHE A 3 5.42 12.31 -7.24
N THR A 4 5.66 11.70 -8.38
CA THR A 4 4.68 11.62 -9.48
C THR A 4 4.60 10.19 -10.00
N THR A 5 3.54 9.89 -10.75
CA THR A 5 3.29 8.57 -11.30
C THR A 5 3.34 8.58 -12.83
N GLU A 6 3.72 7.44 -13.41
CA GLU A 6 3.60 7.14 -14.84
C GLU A 6 2.81 5.85 -15.00
N GLU A 7 1.62 5.94 -15.60
CA GLU A 7 0.80 4.79 -15.91
C GLU A 7 1.22 4.16 -17.24
N ARG A 8 1.32 2.83 -17.27
CA ARG A 8 1.53 2.04 -18.49
C ARG A 8 0.46 0.96 -18.61
N GLY A 9 0.03 0.70 -19.85
CA GLY A 9 -1.12 -0.17 -20.10
C GLY A 9 -2.45 0.53 -19.85
N ARG A 10 -3.54 -0.23 -19.94
CA ARG A 10 -4.90 0.29 -19.72
C ARG A 10 -5.38 -0.10 -18.32
N PRO A 11 -6.00 0.79 -17.54
CA PRO A 11 -6.58 0.41 -16.25
C PRO A 11 -7.51 -0.80 -16.36
N ASN A 12 -7.50 -1.65 -15.33
CA ASN A 12 -8.27 -2.90 -15.27
C ASN A 12 -7.86 -3.93 -16.35
N THR A 13 -6.58 -3.98 -16.70
CA THR A 13 -5.97 -5.05 -17.52
C THR A 13 -4.74 -5.62 -16.81
N ALA A 14 -4.28 -6.81 -17.23
CA ALA A 14 -3.14 -7.49 -16.60
C ALA A 14 -1.81 -6.75 -16.80
N GLU A 15 -1.71 -5.95 -17.87
CA GLU A 15 -0.52 -5.18 -18.25
C GLU A 15 -0.46 -3.82 -17.54
N TYR A 16 -1.52 -3.43 -16.82
CA TYR A 16 -1.57 -2.14 -16.14
C TYR A 16 -0.49 -2.04 -15.06
N ARG A 17 0.30 -0.97 -15.11
CA ARG A 17 1.35 -0.66 -14.14
C ARG A 17 1.33 0.82 -13.79
N VAL A 18 1.60 1.15 -12.53
CA VAL A 18 1.83 2.53 -12.07
C VAL A 18 3.25 2.62 -11.53
N PHE A 19 4.13 3.27 -12.29
CA PHE A 19 5.51 3.52 -11.89
C PHE A 19 5.61 4.86 -11.16
N PHE A 20 6.62 4.99 -10.29
CA PHE A 20 6.87 6.21 -9.52
C PHE A 20 8.09 6.95 -10.06
N LYS A 21 8.07 8.27 -9.91
CA LYS A 21 9.19 9.17 -10.22
C LYS A 21 9.43 10.13 -9.07
N ASP A 22 10.70 10.43 -8.82
CA ASP A 22 11.12 11.49 -7.91
C ASP A 22 10.90 12.89 -8.53
N SER A 23 11.26 13.94 -7.78
CA SER A 23 11.15 15.33 -8.24
C SER A 23 12.07 15.69 -9.42
N ALA A 24 13.08 14.87 -9.71
CA ALA A 24 13.95 15.01 -10.88
C ALA A 24 13.42 14.24 -12.10
N GLY A 25 12.29 13.54 -11.96
CA GLY A 25 11.67 12.72 -13.01
C GLY A 25 12.35 11.35 -13.20
N LYS A 26 13.25 10.96 -12.31
CA LYS A 26 13.90 9.63 -12.34
C LYS A 26 12.93 8.59 -11.80
N HIS A 27 12.84 7.44 -12.47
CA HIS A 27 12.06 6.32 -11.96
C HIS A 27 12.65 5.76 -10.66
N ILE A 28 11.76 5.50 -9.71
CA ILE A 28 12.10 5.00 -8.37
C ILE A 28 11.17 3.84 -7.97
N SER A 29 11.62 3.01 -7.05
CA SER A 29 10.81 1.98 -6.41
C SER A 29 9.95 2.57 -5.28
N PRO A 30 8.61 2.37 -5.29
CA PRO A 30 7.79 2.74 -4.14
C PRO A 30 8.04 1.85 -2.93
N PHE A 31 8.66 0.68 -3.11
CA PHE A 31 9.00 -0.21 -2.00
C PHE A 31 10.28 0.24 -1.30
N HIS A 32 11.30 0.66 -2.06
CA HIS A 32 12.65 0.83 -1.54
C HIS A 32 13.16 2.27 -1.51
N ASP A 33 12.75 3.11 -2.47
CA ASP A 33 13.38 4.42 -2.70
C ASP A 33 12.59 5.60 -2.10
N ILE A 34 11.31 5.41 -1.76
CA ILE A 34 10.55 6.41 -1.01
C ILE A 34 10.95 6.29 0.47
N PRO A 35 11.43 7.37 1.11
CA PRO A 35 11.84 7.30 2.52
C PRO A 35 10.66 6.94 3.43
N ILE A 36 10.87 6.06 4.40
CA ILE A 36 9.87 5.75 5.43
C ILE A 36 9.36 7.01 6.15
N TYR A 37 10.27 7.91 6.53
CA TYR A 37 9.94 9.16 7.22
C TYR A 37 9.81 10.33 6.24
N ALA A 38 8.70 11.06 6.36
CA ALA A 38 8.55 12.41 5.81
C ALA A 38 9.08 13.47 6.78
N SER A 39 8.99 13.21 8.09
CA SER A 39 9.63 13.96 9.17
C SER A 39 9.85 13.00 10.34
N GLU A 40 11.10 12.62 10.59
CA GLU A 40 11.45 11.70 11.68
C GLU A 40 11.23 12.35 13.06
N GLU A 41 11.56 13.64 13.21
CA GLU A 41 11.35 14.40 14.45
C GLU A 41 9.87 14.45 14.88
N GLU A 42 8.97 14.54 13.91
CA GLU A 42 7.52 14.63 14.16
C GLU A 42 6.80 13.28 14.05
N ASN A 43 7.53 12.18 13.81
CA ASN A 43 6.97 10.85 13.52
C ASN A 43 5.92 10.89 12.39
N ILE A 44 6.22 11.61 11.31
CA ILE A 44 5.40 11.65 10.10
C ILE A 44 6.01 10.70 9.08
N PHE A 45 5.20 9.76 8.61
CA PHE A 45 5.60 8.73 7.66
C PHE A 45 5.13 9.09 6.26
N HIS A 46 5.86 8.66 5.24
CA HIS A 46 5.26 8.54 3.90
C HIS A 46 4.39 7.28 3.85
N ALA A 47 3.29 7.33 3.11
CA ALA A 47 2.51 6.16 2.75
C ALA A 47 2.20 6.20 1.26
N VAL A 48 2.33 5.05 0.60
CA VAL A 48 2.01 4.87 -0.81
C VAL A 48 0.57 4.37 -0.90
N VAL A 49 -0.32 5.14 -1.51
CA VAL A 49 -1.72 4.75 -1.70
C VAL A 49 -1.83 3.78 -2.86
N GLU A 50 -2.35 2.58 -2.62
CA GLU A 50 -2.53 1.55 -3.64
C GLU A 50 -3.98 1.51 -4.12
N VAL A 51 -4.92 1.48 -3.17
CA VAL A 51 -6.36 1.35 -3.43
C VAL A 51 -7.12 2.53 -2.82
N PRO A 52 -7.63 3.45 -3.66
CA PRO A 52 -8.51 4.52 -3.20
C PRO A 52 -9.75 4.00 -2.49
N ARG A 53 -10.21 4.74 -1.48
CA ARG A 53 -11.46 4.40 -0.77
C ARG A 53 -12.64 4.25 -1.73
N TRP A 54 -13.48 3.26 -1.47
CA TRP A 54 -14.67 2.86 -2.22
C TRP A 54 -14.40 2.32 -3.63
N THR A 55 -13.19 1.85 -3.90
CA THR A 55 -12.84 1.09 -5.10
C THR A 55 -12.63 -0.39 -4.77
N ASN A 56 -12.64 -1.25 -5.79
CA ASN A 56 -12.66 -2.71 -5.63
C ASN A 56 -11.42 -3.41 -6.19
N ALA A 57 -10.67 -2.79 -7.12
CA ALA A 57 -9.51 -3.43 -7.72
C ALA A 57 -8.44 -3.64 -6.64
N LYS A 58 -8.01 -4.88 -6.41
CA LYS A 58 -6.89 -5.17 -5.50
C LYS A 58 -5.60 -4.79 -6.20
N ILE A 59 -5.15 -3.56 -5.96
CA ILE A 59 -3.89 -3.04 -6.45
C ILE A 59 -2.86 -3.19 -5.32
N GLU A 60 -1.64 -3.56 -5.68
CA GLU A 60 -0.53 -3.77 -4.73
C GLU A 60 0.80 -3.37 -5.37
N ILE A 61 1.78 -3.02 -4.54
CA ILE A 61 3.19 -2.93 -4.90
C ILE A 61 3.66 -4.30 -5.39
N ALA A 62 4.18 -4.36 -6.62
CA ALA A 62 4.71 -5.59 -7.17
C ALA A 62 6.09 -5.92 -6.57
N THR A 63 6.14 -6.56 -5.40
CA THR A 63 7.38 -6.88 -4.65
C THR A 63 8.42 -7.68 -5.45
N LYS A 64 7.96 -8.40 -6.49
CA LYS A 64 8.80 -9.26 -7.34
C LYS A 64 9.14 -8.66 -8.71
N GLU A 65 8.65 -7.46 -9.03
CA GLU A 65 8.95 -6.78 -10.31
C GLU A 65 9.99 -5.67 -10.13
N PRO A 66 10.90 -5.46 -11.09
CA PRO A 66 11.85 -4.35 -11.03
C PRO A 66 11.15 -3.00 -10.86
N LEU A 67 11.68 -2.17 -9.96
CA LEU A 67 11.10 -0.87 -9.55
C LEU A 67 9.71 -0.96 -8.90
N ASN A 68 9.24 -2.16 -8.57
CA ASN A 68 8.04 -2.44 -7.78
C ASN A 68 6.82 -1.57 -8.13
N PRO A 69 6.43 -1.43 -9.42
CA PRO A 69 5.26 -0.65 -9.78
C PRO A 69 3.99 -1.19 -9.11
N LEU A 70 2.96 -0.34 -8.98
CA LEU A 70 1.66 -0.86 -8.59
C LEU A 70 1.08 -1.68 -9.73
N LYS A 71 0.46 -2.82 -9.42
CA LYS A 71 -0.29 -3.65 -10.36
C LYS A 71 -1.54 -4.22 -9.71
N GLN A 72 -2.45 -4.74 -10.51
CA GLN A 72 -3.58 -5.48 -9.98
C GLN A 72 -3.19 -6.94 -9.71
N ASP A 73 -3.57 -7.45 -8.53
CA ASP A 73 -3.42 -8.85 -8.16
C ASP A 73 -4.19 -9.74 -9.15
N ILE A 74 -3.61 -10.89 -9.50
CA ILE A 74 -4.19 -11.88 -10.40
C ILE A 74 -4.37 -13.20 -9.63
N LYS A 75 -5.62 -13.57 -9.37
CA LYS A 75 -5.96 -14.84 -8.71
C LYS A 75 -6.59 -15.78 -9.74
N LYS A 76 -5.99 -16.97 -9.92
CA LYS A 76 -6.43 -17.99 -10.90
C LYS A 76 -6.57 -17.43 -12.33
N GLY A 77 -5.59 -16.63 -12.76
CA GLY A 77 -5.54 -16.04 -14.10
C GLY A 77 -6.50 -14.87 -14.36
N ASN A 78 -7.27 -14.43 -13.35
CA ASN A 78 -8.20 -13.32 -13.46
C ASN A 78 -7.79 -12.16 -12.55
N LEU A 79 -8.06 -10.93 -12.99
CA LEU A 79 -7.90 -9.73 -12.17
C LEU A 79 -8.76 -9.83 -10.91
N ARG A 80 -8.15 -9.62 -9.75
CA ARG A 80 -8.81 -9.71 -8.46
C ARG A 80 -9.51 -8.41 -8.12
N TYR A 81 -10.77 -8.52 -7.70
CA TYR A 81 -11.55 -7.45 -7.12
C TYR A 81 -12.07 -7.89 -5.76
N VAL A 82 -11.94 -7.03 -4.76
CA VAL A 82 -12.54 -7.23 -3.44
C VAL A 82 -14.03 -6.98 -3.54
N ALA A 83 -14.82 -7.86 -2.91
CA ALA A 83 -16.27 -7.79 -2.93
C ALA A 83 -16.79 -6.61 -2.10
N ASN A 84 -17.99 -6.12 -2.43
CA ASN A 84 -18.75 -5.28 -1.52
C ASN A 84 -19.37 -6.18 -0.45
N VAL A 85 -18.97 -6.00 0.81
CA VAL A 85 -19.55 -6.70 1.95
C VAL A 85 -20.50 -5.74 2.65
N PHE A 86 -21.81 -5.97 2.55
CA PHE A 86 -22.82 -5.05 3.10
C PHE A 86 -22.54 -4.71 4.58
N PRO A 87 -22.60 -3.41 4.98
CA PRO A 87 -23.07 -2.24 4.23
C PRO A 87 -21.98 -1.49 3.44
N HIS A 88 -20.80 -2.09 3.28
CA HIS A 88 -19.61 -1.43 2.73
C HIS A 88 -19.52 -1.51 1.21
N LYS A 89 -18.88 -0.50 0.61
CA LYS A 89 -18.52 -0.43 -0.80
C LYS A 89 -17.00 -0.49 -0.92
N GLY A 90 -16.48 -1.55 -1.53
CA GLY A 90 -15.05 -1.77 -1.76
C GLY A 90 -14.23 -1.65 -0.48
N TYR A 91 -13.02 -1.12 -0.62
CA TYR A 91 -12.18 -0.72 0.52
C TYR A 91 -12.81 0.48 1.23
N ILE A 92 -12.92 0.43 2.57
CA ILE A 92 -13.55 1.50 3.36
C ILE A 92 -12.56 2.56 3.87
N TRP A 93 -11.30 2.45 3.47
CA TRP A 93 -10.18 3.35 3.77
C TRP A 93 -9.46 3.69 2.46
N ASN A 94 -8.60 4.73 2.44
CA ASN A 94 -7.52 4.70 1.46
C ASN A 94 -6.51 3.65 1.97
N TYR A 95 -6.21 2.67 1.13
CA TYR A 95 -5.38 1.53 1.50
C TYR A 95 -4.05 1.58 0.76
N GLY A 96 -2.99 1.11 1.40
CA GLY A 96 -1.68 0.97 0.80
C GLY A 96 -0.64 0.57 1.83
N ALA A 97 0.59 1.07 1.67
CA ALA A 97 1.72 0.61 2.48
C ALA A 97 2.67 1.73 2.93
N ILE A 98 3.42 1.48 4.00
CA ILE A 98 4.58 2.29 4.38
C ILE A 98 5.81 1.75 3.64
N PRO A 99 6.53 2.58 2.84
CA PRO A 99 7.71 2.13 2.13
C PRO A 99 8.86 1.80 3.10
N GLN A 100 9.84 1.01 2.64
CA GLN A 100 11.01 0.57 3.43
C GLN A 100 10.65 -0.22 4.71
N THR A 101 9.52 -0.91 4.70
CA THR A 101 9.10 -1.86 5.74
C THR A 101 8.92 -3.24 5.12
N TRP A 102 9.02 -4.32 5.87
CA TRP A 102 8.81 -5.67 5.33
C TRP A 102 8.43 -6.62 6.46
N GLU A 103 7.30 -7.28 6.33
CA GLU A 103 6.87 -8.37 7.21
C GLU A 103 7.66 -9.64 6.83
N ASP A 104 8.78 -9.89 7.51
CA ASP A 104 9.70 -10.99 7.18
C ASP A 104 8.99 -12.36 7.34
N PRO A 105 8.85 -13.16 6.25
CA PRO A 105 8.19 -14.47 6.30
C PRO A 105 8.99 -15.52 7.08
N ASN A 106 10.23 -15.22 7.49
CA ASN A 106 11.05 -16.08 8.32
C ASN A 106 11.05 -15.66 9.81
N HIS A 107 10.41 -14.55 10.13
CA HIS A 107 10.28 -14.04 11.49
C HIS A 107 8.90 -14.39 12.04
N GLN A 108 8.85 -15.18 13.11
CA GLN A 108 7.60 -15.44 13.84
C GLN A 108 7.34 -14.29 14.82
N ASP A 109 6.27 -13.54 14.57
CA ASP A 109 5.81 -12.45 15.43
C ASP A 109 5.27 -13.01 16.77
N SER A 110 5.59 -12.33 17.87
CA SER A 110 5.23 -12.80 19.21
C SER A 110 3.78 -12.54 19.59
N ASP A 111 3.13 -11.53 19.01
CA ASP A 111 1.77 -11.13 19.33
C ASP A 111 0.74 -11.99 18.56
N THR A 112 1.06 -12.37 17.33
CA THR A 112 0.20 -13.23 16.50
C THR A 112 0.57 -14.71 16.57
N GLY A 113 1.85 -15.03 16.83
CA GLY A 113 2.39 -16.39 16.71
C GLY A 113 2.55 -16.87 15.26
N CYS A 114 2.44 -15.99 14.25
CA CYS A 114 2.55 -16.28 12.83
C CYS A 114 3.79 -15.63 12.21
N CYS A 115 4.24 -16.14 11.05
CA CYS A 115 5.28 -15.46 10.25
C CYS A 115 4.67 -14.34 9.40
N GLY A 116 5.48 -13.35 9.01
CA GLY A 116 5.05 -12.25 8.13
C GLY A 116 4.56 -12.71 6.75
N ASP A 117 3.72 -11.90 6.12
CA ASP A 117 3.11 -12.15 4.80
C ASP A 117 4.03 -11.84 3.60
N ASN A 118 5.28 -11.43 3.88
CA ASN A 118 6.31 -11.09 2.90
C ASN A 118 6.05 -9.80 2.09
N ASP A 119 5.13 -8.94 2.54
CA ASP A 119 4.83 -7.65 1.91
C ASP A 119 5.25 -6.47 2.83
N PRO A 120 5.21 -5.22 2.33
CA PRO A 120 5.38 -4.04 3.18
C PRO A 120 4.24 -3.92 4.21
N ILE A 121 4.47 -3.27 5.34
CA ILE A 121 3.42 -3.08 6.34
C ILE A 121 2.28 -2.20 5.81
N ASP A 122 1.05 -2.65 6.02
CA ASP A 122 -0.13 -2.05 5.44
C ASP A 122 -0.66 -0.86 6.25
N ILE A 123 -1.32 0.07 5.56
CA ILE A 123 -1.99 1.23 6.15
C ILE A 123 -3.47 1.29 5.78
N CYS A 124 -4.27 1.74 6.75
CA CYS A 124 -5.64 2.18 6.58
C CYS A 124 -5.71 3.68 6.91
N ASP A 125 -5.69 4.55 5.89
CA ASP A 125 -5.88 5.99 6.08
C ASP A 125 -7.37 6.31 6.25
N ILE A 126 -7.69 6.87 7.42
CA ILE A 126 -9.05 7.23 7.85
C ILE A 126 -9.41 8.69 7.52
N GLY A 127 -8.54 9.44 6.86
CA GLY A 127 -8.76 10.82 6.45
C GLY A 127 -9.98 10.99 5.54
N ASN A 128 -10.54 12.21 5.49
CA ASN A 128 -11.76 12.47 4.71
C ASN A 128 -11.52 12.44 3.19
N LYS A 129 -10.34 12.86 2.71
CA LYS A 129 -10.00 12.88 1.29
C LYS A 129 -9.95 11.46 0.73
N VAL A 130 -10.59 11.22 -0.42
CA VAL A 130 -10.34 10.01 -1.21
C VAL A 130 -9.09 10.25 -2.04
N CYS A 131 -8.01 9.54 -1.73
CA CYS A 131 -6.70 9.72 -2.38
C CYS A 131 -6.67 9.05 -3.76
N SER A 132 -5.69 9.43 -4.58
CA SER A 132 -5.46 8.80 -5.88
C SER A 132 -4.57 7.58 -5.74
N ARG A 133 -4.75 6.59 -6.62
CA ARG A 133 -3.83 5.45 -6.72
C ARG A 133 -2.43 5.95 -7.10
N GLY A 134 -1.41 5.47 -6.39
CA GLY A 134 -0.03 5.89 -6.53
C GLY A 134 0.29 7.26 -5.92
N GLU A 135 -0.66 7.88 -5.21
CA GLU A 135 -0.36 9.08 -4.42
C GLU A 135 0.55 8.72 -3.25
N VAL A 136 1.60 9.51 -3.03
CA VAL A 136 2.47 9.38 -1.85
C VAL A 136 2.05 10.46 -0.87
N ILE A 137 1.38 10.06 0.20
CA ILE A 137 0.83 10.95 1.23
C ILE A 137 1.72 10.95 2.47
N LYS A 138 1.52 11.97 3.33
CA LYS A 138 2.15 12.06 4.63
C LYS A 138 1.12 11.73 5.70
N VAL A 139 1.48 10.88 6.64
CA VAL A 139 0.52 10.34 7.61
C VAL A 139 1.08 10.34 9.03
N LYS A 140 0.17 10.49 9.99
CA LYS A 140 0.41 10.21 11.41
C LYS A 140 -0.14 8.83 11.74
N VAL A 141 0.65 8.03 12.46
CA VAL A 141 0.21 6.74 12.99
C VAL A 141 -0.64 6.96 14.24
N LEU A 142 -1.79 6.29 14.31
CA LEU A 142 -2.73 6.36 15.43
C LEU A 142 -2.78 5.06 16.26
N GLY A 143 -2.42 3.94 15.64
CA GLY A 143 -2.42 2.62 16.25
C GLY A 143 -2.26 1.53 15.19
N THR A 144 -2.42 0.27 15.59
CA THR A 144 -2.34 -0.89 14.69
C THR A 144 -3.35 -1.96 15.06
N LEU A 145 -3.69 -2.83 14.11
CA LEU A 145 -4.49 -4.04 14.30
C LEU A 145 -3.66 -5.26 13.86
N ALA A 146 -3.62 -6.28 14.71
CA ALA A 146 -2.98 -7.57 14.42
C ALA A 146 -3.95 -8.46 13.63
N LEU A 147 -3.98 -8.36 12.30
CA LEU A 147 -4.74 -9.31 11.48
C LEU A 147 -3.89 -10.57 11.28
N ILE A 148 -4.56 -11.72 11.34
CA ILE A 148 -4.01 -12.98 10.83
C ILE A 148 -4.73 -13.25 9.52
N ASP A 149 -4.08 -13.01 8.37
CA ASP A 149 -4.65 -13.26 7.05
C ASP A 149 -4.12 -14.59 6.50
N GLU A 150 -5.02 -15.53 6.22
CA GLU A 150 -4.71 -16.89 5.75
C GLU A 150 -3.58 -17.64 6.54
N GLY A 151 -3.29 -17.25 7.79
CA GLY A 151 -2.27 -17.85 8.65
C GLY A 151 -0.96 -17.07 8.78
N GLU A 152 -0.89 -15.89 8.16
CA GLU A 152 0.27 -14.98 8.17
C GLU A 152 -0.01 -13.76 9.05
N THR A 153 1.04 -13.20 9.64
CA THR A 153 1.00 -11.91 10.35
C THR A 153 0.83 -10.81 9.33
N ASP A 154 -0.23 -10.03 9.49
CA ASP A 154 -0.61 -9.00 8.54
C ASP A 154 -1.04 -7.72 9.30
N TRP A 155 -0.06 -6.94 9.74
CA TRP A 155 -0.32 -5.75 10.55
C TRP A 155 -1.01 -4.65 9.74
N LYS A 156 -2.16 -4.15 10.25
CA LYS A 156 -2.88 -3.01 9.66
C LYS A 156 -2.69 -1.76 10.50
N VAL A 157 -1.81 -0.88 10.05
CA VAL A 157 -1.53 0.39 10.73
C VAL A 157 -2.68 1.37 10.45
N ILE A 158 -3.30 1.90 11.50
CA ILE A 158 -4.32 2.93 11.39
C ILE A 158 -3.63 4.28 11.35
N VAL A 159 -3.85 5.02 10.26
CA VAL A 159 -3.19 6.31 10.03
C VAL A 159 -4.19 7.38 9.65
N ILE A 160 -3.78 8.64 9.75
CA ILE A 160 -4.52 9.77 9.19
C ILE A 160 -3.60 10.68 8.39
N ASN A 161 -4.03 11.05 7.18
CA ASN A 161 -3.35 12.04 6.35
C ASN A 161 -3.16 13.38 7.10
N THR A 162 -1.98 13.99 6.96
CA THR A 162 -1.65 15.27 7.62
C THR A 162 -2.25 16.50 6.95
N ASP A 163 -2.74 16.37 5.72
CA ASP A 163 -3.40 17.42 4.95
C ASP A 163 -4.92 17.42 5.18
#